data_AF-A0A956V075-F1
#
_entry.id   AF-A0A956V075-F1
#
_cell.length_a   1.000
_cell.length_b   1.000
_cell.length_c   1.000
_cell.angle_alpha   90.00
_cell.angle_beta   90.00
_cell.angle_gamma   90.00
#
_symmetry.space_group_name_H-M   'P 1'
#
loop_
_entity.id
_entity.type
_entity.pdbx_description
1 polymer ?
#
loop_
_entity_poly.entity_id
_entity_poly.type
_entity_poly.pdbx_seq_one_letter_code
_entity_poly.pdbx_strand_id
1 'polypeptide(L)'
;MKITHFAHVNNPPEAVAAAAKAWLIEESEGIEPTITRDAENRQLLMIETEVDCVLITTGYIVSPADTGTDVRFLLEMRGTTMLSRFRNLGMNIARKVVAQGTEASFRHFIDELTESQ
;
A
#
# COMPACT_ATOMS: atom_id res chain seq x y z
N MET A 1 -4.35 -3.25 -12.78
CA MET A 1 -5.27 -2.45 -11.94
C MET A 1 -4.43 -1.70 -10.95
N LYS A 2 -4.67 -0.41 -10.72
CA LYS A 2 -3.95 0.40 -9.75
C LYS A 2 -4.94 1.12 -8.85
N ILE A 3 -4.71 1.05 -7.54
CA ILE A 3 -5.50 1.67 -6.48
C ILE A 3 -4.53 2.43 -5.58
N THR A 4 -4.94 3.62 -5.15
CA THR A 4 -4.10 4.48 -4.31
C THR A 4 -5.00 5.22 -3.34
N HIS A 5 -4.59 5.25 -2.07
CA HIS A 5 -5.25 6.01 -1.01
C HIS A 5 -4.25 6.99 -0.40
N PHE A 6 -4.74 8.09 0.13
CA PHE A 6 -3.90 9.15 0.70
C PHE A 6 -4.49 9.63 2.03
N ALA A 7 -3.60 9.89 2.98
CA ALA A 7 -3.94 10.55 4.23
C ALA A 7 -2.73 11.36 4.73
N HIS A 8 -3.02 12.28 5.64
CA HIS A 8 -2.03 13.05 6.36
C HIS A 8 -2.17 12.73 7.85
N VAL A 9 -1.05 12.48 8.54
CA VAL A 9 -1.02 12.14 9.97
C VAL A 9 0.00 13.00 10.70
N ASN A 10 -0.26 13.30 11.98
CA ASN A 10 0.63 14.15 12.79
C ASN A 10 1.86 13.40 13.36
N ASN A 11 2.03 12.13 13.03
CA ASN A 11 3.13 11.28 13.49
C ASN A 11 4.42 11.59 12.70
N PRO A 12 5.61 11.38 13.28
CA PRO A 12 6.87 11.54 12.57
C PRO A 12 7.06 10.46 11.49
N PRO A 13 7.76 10.74 10.38
CA PRO A 13 7.91 9.82 9.26
C PRO A 13 8.48 8.46 9.66
N GLU A 14 9.39 8.40 10.63
CA GLU A 14 10.00 7.15 11.10
C GLU A 14 8.98 6.25 11.80
N ALA A 15 8.07 6.83 12.60
CA ALA A 15 7.02 6.06 13.27
C ALA A 15 6.01 5.52 12.26
N VAL A 16 5.63 6.34 11.28
CA VAL A 16 4.74 5.93 10.20
C VAL A 16 5.38 4.85 9.33
N ALA A 17 6.66 4.98 9.00
CA ALA A 17 7.40 3.96 8.23
C ALA A 17 7.52 2.64 9.01
N ALA A 18 7.73 2.69 10.33
CA ALA A 18 7.75 1.50 11.17
C ALA A 18 6.38 0.80 11.23
N ALA A 19 5.30 1.56 11.38
CA ALA A 19 3.93 1.02 11.36
C ALA A 19 3.60 0.42 9.98
N ALA A 20 3.91 1.14 8.89
CA ALA A 20 3.69 0.66 7.53
C ALA A 20 4.49 -0.64 7.25
N LYS A 21 5.73 -0.72 7.76
CA LYS A 21 6.53 -1.95 7.69
C LYS A 21 5.83 -3.11 8.42
N ALA A 22 5.40 -2.88 9.66
CA ALA A 22 4.75 -3.90 10.47
C ALA A 22 3.47 -4.42 9.79
N TRP A 23 2.62 -3.49 9.32
CA TRP A 23 1.41 -3.82 8.59
C TRP A 23 1.69 -4.67 7.33
N LEU A 24 2.70 -4.28 6.54
CA LEU A 24 3.07 -5.03 5.33
C LEU A 24 3.53 -6.45 5.67
N ILE A 25 4.30 -6.63 6.74
CA ILE A 25 4.77 -7.96 7.20
C ILE A 25 3.58 -8.81 7.64
N GLU A 26 2.66 -8.25 8.42
CA GLU A 26 1.48 -8.96 8.91
C GLU A 26 0.58 -9.44 7.76
N GLU A 27 0.25 -8.55 6.82
CA GLU A 27 -0.64 -8.82 5.69
C GLU A 27 -0.03 -9.74 4.61
N SER A 28 1.29 -9.92 4.64
CA SER A 28 2.02 -10.74 3.65
C SER A 28 2.54 -12.04 4.24
N GLU A 29 2.04 -12.47 5.38
CA GLU A 29 2.46 -13.71 6.07
C GLU A 29 3.97 -13.72 6.39
N GLY A 30 4.53 -12.56 6.71
CA GLY A 30 5.91 -12.43 7.15
C GLY A 30 6.92 -12.07 6.07
N ILE A 31 6.49 -11.67 4.85
CA ILE A 31 7.42 -11.22 3.81
C ILE A 31 8.00 -9.86 4.19
N GLU A 32 9.33 -9.75 4.20
CA GLU A 32 10.01 -8.48 4.46
C GLU A 32 9.87 -7.53 3.26
N PRO A 33 9.40 -6.28 3.48
CA PRO A 33 9.26 -5.31 2.40
C PRO A 33 10.62 -4.81 1.93
N THR A 34 10.71 -4.54 0.63
CA THR A 34 11.79 -3.73 0.08
C THR A 34 11.58 -2.28 0.48
N ILE A 35 12.61 -1.68 1.08
CA ILE A 35 12.58 -0.29 1.53
C ILE A 35 13.58 0.51 0.71
N THR A 36 13.09 1.53 0.00
CA THR A 36 13.93 2.50 -0.71
C THR A 36 13.66 3.89 -0.18
N ARG A 37 14.67 4.75 -0.21
CA ARG A 37 14.58 6.16 0.19
C ARG A 37 15.15 7.01 -0.92
N ASP A 38 14.45 8.07 -1.29
CA ASP A 38 14.92 9.00 -2.32
C ASP A 38 15.60 10.25 -1.73
N ALA A 39 16.03 11.15 -2.61
CA ALA A 39 16.71 12.40 -2.23
C ALA A 39 15.83 13.38 -1.44
N GLU A 40 14.50 13.22 -1.49
CA GLU A 40 13.52 14.03 -0.74
C GLU A 40 13.18 13.37 0.61
N ASN A 41 13.92 12.34 1.03
CA ASN A 41 13.65 11.51 2.21
C ASN A 41 12.28 10.80 2.19
N ARG A 42 11.66 10.66 1.01
CA ARG A 42 10.44 9.84 0.90
C ARG A 42 10.85 8.38 0.99
N GLN A 43 10.15 7.63 1.83
CA GLN A 43 10.37 6.20 2.00
C GLN A 43 9.31 5.42 1.25
N LEU A 44 9.74 4.53 0.38
CA LEU A 44 8.88 3.58 -0.32
C LEU A 44 9.11 2.19 0.28
N LEU A 45 8.07 1.63 0.87
CA LEU A 45 8.04 0.28 1.43
C LEU A 45 7.11 -0.57 0.58
N MET A 46 7.60 -1.62 -0.07
CA MET A 46 6.78 -2.47 -0.94
C MET A 46 7.05 -3.96 -0.80
N ILE A 47 6.01 -4.74 -1.07
CA ILE A 47 6.05 -6.18 -1.25
C ILE A 47 5.50 -6.49 -2.63
N GLU A 48 6.16 -7.41 -3.33
CA GLU A 48 5.69 -7.97 -4.59
C GLU A 48 5.43 -9.45 -4.42
N THR A 49 4.23 -9.90 -4.76
CA THR A 49 3.82 -11.31 -4.71
C THR A 49 3.21 -11.72 -6.04
N GLU A 50 3.44 -12.95 -6.48
CA GLU A 50 2.77 -13.50 -7.66
C GLU A 50 1.73 -14.54 -7.23
N VAL A 51 0.47 -14.29 -7.58
CA VAL A 51 -0.66 -15.20 -7.32
C VAL A 51 -1.38 -15.46 -8.63
N ASP A 52 -1.48 -16.71 -9.06
CA ASP A 52 -2.20 -17.14 -10.27
C ASP A 52 -1.89 -16.30 -11.53
N CYS A 53 -0.60 -16.09 -11.80
CA CYS A 53 -0.11 -15.25 -12.91
C CYS A 53 -0.52 -13.78 -12.81
N VAL A 54 -0.78 -13.28 -11.60
CA VAL A 54 -0.97 -11.87 -11.30
C VAL A 54 0.10 -11.43 -10.33
N LEU A 55 0.95 -10.51 -10.78
CA LEU A 55 1.87 -9.80 -9.90
C LEU A 55 1.08 -8.75 -9.12
N ILE A 56 1.14 -8.82 -7.80
CA ILE A 56 0.53 -7.90 -6.86
C ILE A 56 1.65 -7.15 -6.15
N THR A 57 1.72 -5.84 -6.38
CA THR A 57 2.60 -4.92 -5.68
C THR A 57 1.77 -4.15 -4.66
N THR A 58 2.08 -4.33 -3.37
CA THR A 58 1.43 -3.62 -2.26
C THR A 58 2.48 -2.80 -1.53
N GLY A 59 2.17 -1.57 -1.16
CA GLY A 59 3.14 -0.75 -0.45
C GLY A 59 2.64 0.58 0.07
N TYR A 60 3.52 1.25 0.79
CA TYR A 60 3.34 2.59 1.31
C TYR A 60 4.43 3.53 0.82
N ILE A 61 4.04 4.76 0.53
CA ILE A 61 4.96 5.89 0.38
C ILE A 61 4.74 6.78 1.59
N VAL A 62 5.80 6.97 2.36
CA VAL A 62 5.85 7.83 3.54
C VAL A 62 6.67 9.05 3.18
N SER A 63 6.03 10.22 3.15
CA SER A 63 6.66 11.47 2.75
C SER A 63 6.67 12.44 3.94
N PRO A 64 7.82 13.04 4.29
CA PRO A 64 7.85 14.09 5.29
C PRO A 64 7.01 15.29 4.83
N ALA A 65 6.27 15.89 5.75
CA ALA A 65 5.50 17.11 5.54
C ALA A 65 5.92 18.18 6.56
N ASP A 66 5.53 19.44 6.32
CA ASP A 66 5.84 20.56 7.24
C ASP A 66 5.34 20.29 8.67
N THR A 67 4.19 19.62 8.78
CA THR A 67 3.61 19.15 10.03
C THR A 67 3.28 17.68 9.89
N GLY A 68 4.03 16.77 10.51
CA GLY A 68 3.75 15.34 10.45
C GLY A 68 4.18 14.68 9.13
N THR A 69 3.32 13.82 8.58
CA THR A 69 3.67 12.88 7.51
C THR A 69 2.51 12.66 6.53
N ASP A 70 2.84 12.76 5.25
CA ASP A 70 1.96 12.37 4.15
C ASP A 70 2.14 10.88 3.83
N VAL A 71 1.03 10.14 3.85
CA VAL A 71 1.02 8.70 3.65
C VAL A 71 0.22 8.35 2.40
N ARG A 72 0.80 7.55 1.52
CA ARG A 72 0.10 6.99 0.35
C ARG A 72 0.16 5.48 0.39
N PHE A 73 -0.99 4.83 0.36
CA PHE A 73 -1.08 3.40 0.09
C PHE A 73 -1.13 3.15 -1.42
N LEU A 74 -0.45 2.11 -1.88
CA LEU A 74 -0.41 1.66 -3.26
C LEU A 74 -0.77 0.18 -3.33
N LEU A 75 -1.71 -0.15 -4.21
CA LEU A 75 -1.92 -1.52 -4.68
C LEU A 75 -1.92 -1.53 -6.21
N GLU A 76 -1.05 -2.34 -6.79
CA GLU A 76 -1.00 -2.60 -8.22
C GLU A 76 -1.12 -4.10 -8.50
N MET A 77 -2.04 -4.48 -9.38
CA MET A 77 -2.22 -5.87 -9.84
C MET A 77 -2.02 -5.93 -11.34
N ARG A 78 -1.06 -6.72 -11.80
CA ARG A 78 -0.69 -6.85 -13.21
C ARG A 78 -0.63 -8.32 -13.61
N GLY A 79 -1.43 -8.70 -14.61
CA GLY A 79 -1.33 -10.02 -15.22
C GLY A 79 0.02 -10.23 -15.91
N THR A 80 0.64 -11.38 -15.65
CA THR A 80 1.98 -11.74 -16.14
C THR A 80 1.94 -12.49 -17.48
N THR A 81 0.76 -12.99 -17.91
CA THR A 81 0.58 -13.76 -19.17
C THR A 81 -0.27 -13.05 -20.23
N MET A 82 -0.14 -13.42 -21.52
CA MET A 82 -0.92 -12.81 -22.61
C MET A 82 -2.45 -12.98 -22.48
N LEU A 83 -2.93 -14.12 -21.95
CA LEU A 83 -4.35 -14.42 -21.79
C LEU A 83 -5.02 -13.59 -20.68
N SER A 84 -4.26 -13.13 -19.70
CA SER A 84 -4.75 -12.28 -18.60
C SER A 84 -5.18 -10.88 -19.05
N ARG A 85 -4.70 -10.40 -20.22
CA ARG A 85 -5.03 -9.08 -20.79
C ARG A 85 -6.44 -9.02 -21.41
N PHE A 86 -7.05 -10.17 -21.72
CA PHE A 86 -8.33 -10.26 -22.44
C PHE A 86 -9.55 -10.39 -21.51
N ARG A 87 -9.38 -10.53 -20.20
CA ARG A 87 -10.46 -10.84 -19.24
C ARG A 87 -11.07 -9.57 -18.62
N ASN A 88 -11.65 -8.69 -19.42
CA ASN A 88 -12.06 -7.33 -18.99
C ASN A 88 -13.51 -7.18 -18.46
N LEU A 89 -14.39 -8.18 -18.60
CA LEU A 89 -15.82 -8.02 -18.24
C LEU A 89 -16.16 -8.18 -16.75
N GLY A 90 -15.31 -8.86 -15.95
CA GLY A 90 -15.46 -8.98 -14.49
C GLY A 90 -14.67 -7.96 -13.66
N MET A 91 -13.81 -7.17 -14.32
CA MET A 91 -12.81 -6.33 -13.64
C MET A 91 -13.39 -5.12 -12.91
N ASN A 92 -14.55 -4.60 -13.32
CA ASN A 92 -15.13 -3.43 -12.67
C ASN A 92 -15.69 -3.75 -11.28
N ILE A 93 -16.35 -4.90 -11.13
CA ILE A 93 -16.84 -5.37 -9.83
C ILE A 93 -15.65 -5.74 -8.94
N ALA A 94 -14.69 -6.50 -9.46
CA ALA A 94 -13.47 -6.86 -8.72
C ALA A 94 -12.71 -5.59 -8.27
N ARG A 95 -12.54 -4.60 -9.16
CA ARG A 95 -11.93 -3.31 -8.82
C ARG A 95 -12.67 -2.61 -7.70
N LYS A 96 -14.02 -2.57 -7.75
CA LYS A 96 -14.82 -1.93 -6.71
C LYS A 96 -14.62 -2.63 -5.36
N VAL A 97 -14.67 -3.96 -5.34
CA VAL A 97 -14.47 -4.76 -4.12
C VAL A 97 -13.08 -4.53 -3.55
N VAL A 98 -12.03 -4.60 -4.38
CA VAL A 98 -10.65 -4.37 -3.94
C VAL A 98 -10.44 -2.93 -3.49
N ALA A 99 -11.02 -1.94 -4.17
CA ALA A 99 -10.94 -0.54 -3.75
C ALA A 99 -11.58 -0.31 -2.38
N GLN A 100 -12.76 -0.89 -2.15
CA GLN A 100 -13.45 -0.79 -0.85
C GLN A 100 -12.69 -1.51 0.26
N GLY A 101 -12.17 -2.72 0.00
CA GLY A 101 -11.37 -3.47 0.97
C GLY A 101 -10.10 -2.71 1.34
N THR A 102 -9.34 -2.26 0.35
CA THR A 102 -8.10 -1.48 0.59
C THR A 102 -8.35 -0.14 1.25
N GLU A 103 -9.48 0.53 0.97
CA GLU A 103 -9.86 1.78 1.65
C GLU A 103 -10.16 1.52 3.13
N ALA A 104 -10.88 0.45 3.45
CA ALA A 104 -11.17 0.07 4.83
C ALA A 104 -9.90 -0.28 5.60
N SER A 105 -9.02 -1.12 5.04
CA SER A 105 -7.73 -1.45 5.65
C SER A 105 -6.84 -0.21 5.83
N PHE A 106 -6.80 0.67 4.82
CA PHE A 106 -6.02 1.91 4.92
C PHE A 106 -6.56 2.86 6.00
N ARG A 107 -7.89 2.99 6.13
CA ARG A 107 -8.48 3.80 7.22
C ARG A 107 -8.13 3.23 8.59
N HIS A 108 -8.25 1.91 8.76
CA HIS A 108 -7.89 1.27 10.01
C HIS A 108 -6.44 1.54 10.41
N PHE A 109 -5.51 1.42 9.46
CA PHE A 109 -4.10 1.77 9.65
C PHE A 109 -3.89 3.24 10.08
N ILE A 110 -4.66 4.18 9.51
CA ILE A 110 -4.58 5.61 9.88
C ILE A 110 -5.17 5.87 11.28
N ASP A 111 -6.26 5.18 11.62
CA ASP A 111 -6.88 5.30 12.94
C ASP A 111 -5.92 4.81 14.04
N GLU A 112 -5.24 3.68 13.83
CA GLU A 112 -4.23 3.15 14.78
C GLU A 112 -3.05 4.12 15.02
N LEU A 113 -2.60 4.81 13.96
CA LEU A 113 -1.56 5.83 14.07
C LEU A 113 -2.01 7.06 14.88
N THR A 114 -3.31 7.36 14.84
CA THR A 114 -3.90 8.52 15.51
C THR A 114 -4.21 8.22 16.98
N GLU A 115 -4.67 7.01 17.30
CA GLU A 115 -4.98 6.57 18.66
C GLU A 115 -3.73 6.30 19.52
N SER A 116 -2.57 6.08 18.89
CA SER A 116 -1.28 5.87 19.57
C SER A 116 -0.62 7.15 20.12
N GLN A 117 -1.35 8.29 20.18
CA GLN A 117 -0.90 9.59 20.68
C GLN A 117 -1.41 9.89 22.09
#